data_AF-A0AA35WYA2-F1
#
_entry.id   AF-A0AA35WYA2-F1
#
_cell.length_a   1.000
_cell.length_b   1.000
_cell.length_c   1.000
_cell.angle_alpha   90.00
_cell.angle_beta   90.00
_cell.angle_gamma   90.00
#
_symmetry.space_group_name_H-M   'P 1'
#
loop_
_entity.id
_entity.type
_entity.pdbx_description
1 polymer ?
#
loop_
_entity_poly.entity_id
_entity_poly.type
_entity_poly.pdbx_seq_one_letter_code
_entity_poly.pdbx_strand_id
1 'polypeptide(L)'
;MEKSTAKESKSLSEADVEKLFHTKRLPRLPWSLLLVLYAPFGLFLTFLRICMSLQVILLLVICPAGSVKRFMLRVFFGVLGIVVITDSFHRKSSQTKIYVSNRVSLLDHVVFYLALDCITVSSGGVAAPLLHFFFPHRRLASRSPDDLEIEAKKMPEFDESRSTETVVPFAIQPEPLPTNGSHSLFQFSDWPCRLATDVQPIALTARRPFGIKLTTVYSSQWWDLFWTLFVPTTVFRVKLLAPMERREGEDGGQLSQRVQESLREELKLQESQVTMDNVTAWLKVWN
;
A
#
# COMPACT_ATOMS: atom_id res chain seq x y z
N MET A 1 1.71 9.35 42.05
CA MET A 1 2.08 10.19 40.88
C MET A 1 2.30 9.34 39.63
N GLU A 2 2.87 8.14 39.73
CA GLU A 2 3.14 7.19 38.62
C GLU A 2 1.90 6.63 37.89
N LYS A 3 0.76 6.52 38.58
CA LYS A 3 -0.53 6.12 37.96
C LYS A 3 -1.16 7.20 37.08
N SER A 4 -0.75 8.47 37.24
CA SER A 4 -1.29 9.59 36.45
C SER A 4 -0.60 9.66 35.08
N THR A 5 0.73 9.59 35.07
CA THR A 5 1.55 9.60 33.84
C THR A 5 1.32 8.38 32.95
N ALA A 6 1.10 7.18 33.54
CA ALA A 6 0.77 5.98 32.77
C ALA A 6 -0.64 6.01 32.16
N LYS A 7 -1.58 6.75 32.77
CA LYS A 7 -2.93 6.92 32.23
C LYS A 7 -2.94 7.97 31.10
N GLU A 8 -2.11 8.99 31.26
CA GLU A 8 -1.93 10.09 30.30
C GLU A 8 -1.17 9.64 29.04
N SER A 9 -0.11 8.83 29.19
CA SER A 9 0.61 8.22 28.05
C SER A 9 -0.24 7.21 27.29
N LYS A 10 -1.09 6.45 28.00
CA LYS A 10 -2.03 5.50 27.38
C LYS A 10 -3.15 6.21 26.63
N SER A 11 -3.68 7.32 27.16
CA SER A 11 -4.69 8.13 26.47
C SER A 11 -4.15 8.87 25.24
N LEU A 12 -2.88 9.28 25.26
CA LEU A 12 -2.21 9.89 24.10
C LEU A 12 -2.03 8.86 22.97
N SER A 13 -1.60 7.64 23.30
CA SER A 13 -1.46 6.53 22.34
C SER A 13 -2.80 6.16 21.67
N GLU A 14 -3.89 6.08 22.43
CA GLU A 14 -5.22 5.76 21.87
C GLU A 14 -5.75 6.84 20.93
N ALA A 15 -5.60 8.12 21.30
CA ALA A 15 -6.02 9.24 20.46
C ALA A 15 -5.21 9.32 19.16
N ASP A 16 -3.91 9.01 19.22
CA ASP A 16 -3.05 8.99 18.03
C ASP A 16 -3.33 7.78 17.14
N VAL A 17 -3.68 6.63 17.72
CA VAL A 17 -4.14 5.44 16.97
C VAL A 17 -5.46 5.73 16.24
N GLU A 18 -6.44 6.38 16.88
CA GLU A 18 -7.71 6.71 16.21
C GLU A 18 -7.49 7.64 15.02
N LYS A 19 -6.59 8.62 15.16
CA LYS A 19 -6.23 9.55 14.08
C LYS A 19 -5.42 8.91 12.96
N LEU A 20 -4.83 7.73 13.17
CA LEU A 20 -4.05 7.02 12.14
C LEU A 20 -4.93 6.40 11.06
N PHE A 21 -6.19 6.11 11.39
CA PHE A 21 -7.08 5.38 10.51
C PHE A 21 -8.34 6.17 10.13
N HIS A 22 -9.06 5.64 9.15
CA HIS A 22 -10.42 6.09 8.88
C HIS A 22 -11.40 5.17 9.60
N THR A 23 -12.17 5.73 10.53
CA THR A 23 -13.26 5.02 11.21
C THR A 23 -14.54 5.05 10.38
N LYS A 24 -14.80 6.18 9.70
CA LYS A 24 -15.96 6.38 8.83
C LYS A 24 -15.54 6.48 7.37
N ARG A 25 -16.24 5.76 6.50
CA ARG A 25 -16.02 5.79 5.04
C ARG A 25 -16.69 6.98 4.36
N LEU A 26 -17.92 7.28 4.81
CA LEU A 26 -18.76 8.28 4.20
C LEU A 26 -18.30 9.69 4.60
N PRO A 27 -18.41 10.66 3.69
CA PRO A 27 -18.02 12.04 3.92
C PRO A 27 -19.05 12.76 4.81
N ARG A 28 -18.81 14.06 5.08
CA ARG A 28 -19.76 14.92 5.80
C ARG A 28 -20.95 15.32 4.89
N LEU A 29 -22.02 15.80 5.52
CA LEU A 29 -23.37 16.04 4.98
C LEU A 29 -23.50 16.55 3.52
N PRO A 30 -22.76 17.57 3.01
CA PRO A 30 -22.97 18.00 1.62
C PRO A 30 -22.52 16.96 0.59
N TRP A 31 -21.42 16.26 0.87
CA TRP A 31 -20.90 15.22 -0.02
C TRP A 31 -21.74 13.94 0.03
N SER A 32 -22.34 13.65 1.19
CA SER A 32 -23.24 12.50 1.35
C SER A 32 -24.52 12.66 0.52
N LEU A 33 -25.06 13.87 0.39
CA LEU A 33 -26.22 14.14 -0.47
C LEU A 33 -25.90 13.90 -1.95
N LEU A 34 -24.74 14.39 -2.42
CA LEU A 34 -24.27 14.12 -3.79
C LEU A 34 -24.10 12.62 -4.05
N LEU A 35 -23.64 11.88 -3.04
CA LEU A 35 -23.49 10.43 -3.12
C LEU A 35 -24.84 9.71 -3.25
N VAL A 36 -25.86 10.14 -2.52
CA VAL A 36 -27.22 9.58 -2.62
C VAL A 36 -27.80 9.83 -4.01
N LEU A 37 -27.60 11.03 -4.56
CA LEU A 37 -28.03 11.35 -5.93
C LEU A 37 -27.28 10.52 -6.98
N TYR A 38 -25.99 10.25 -6.75
CA TYR A 38 -25.17 9.41 -7.62
C TYR A 38 -25.47 7.92 -7.47
N ALA A 39 -26.01 7.46 -6.33
CA ALA A 39 -26.18 6.04 -6.01
C ALA A 39 -26.83 5.18 -7.11
N PRO A 40 -27.94 5.57 -7.78
CA PRO A 40 -28.49 4.75 -8.86
C PRO A 40 -27.51 4.55 -10.02
N PHE A 41 -26.78 5.61 -10.41
CA PHE A 41 -25.75 5.55 -11.44
C PHE A 41 -24.54 4.73 -10.98
N GLY A 42 -24.13 4.89 -9.72
CA GLY A 42 -23.05 4.12 -9.13
C GLY A 42 -23.33 2.63 -9.07
N LEU A 43 -24.56 2.21 -8.74
CA LEU A 43 -24.96 0.81 -8.75
C LEU A 43 -24.98 0.22 -10.17
N PHE A 44 -25.51 0.98 -11.13
CA PHE A 44 -25.47 0.58 -12.54
C PHE A 44 -24.02 0.46 -13.06
N LEU A 45 -23.15 1.42 -12.70
CA LEU A 45 -21.73 1.40 -13.04
C LEU A 45 -21.02 0.19 -12.41
N THR A 46 -21.29 -0.12 -11.14
CA THR A 46 -20.78 -1.31 -10.47
C THR A 46 -21.17 -2.58 -11.24
N PHE A 47 -22.44 -2.71 -11.61
CA PHE A 47 -22.93 -3.86 -12.37
C PHE A 47 -22.18 -4.00 -13.71
N LEU A 48 -22.08 -2.92 -14.49
CA LEU A 48 -21.33 -2.93 -15.75
C LEU A 48 -19.87 -3.33 -15.55
N ARG A 49 -19.21 -2.78 -14.52
CA ARG A 49 -17.81 -3.11 -14.20
C ARG A 49 -17.63 -4.55 -13.76
N ILE A 50 -18.58 -5.15 -13.06
CA ILE A 50 -18.56 -6.58 -12.71
C ILE A 50 -18.63 -7.42 -13.99
N CYS A 51 -19.55 -7.12 -14.90
CA CYS A 51 -19.66 -7.83 -16.18
C CYS A 51 -18.37 -7.71 -17.02
N MET A 52 -17.80 -6.51 -17.12
CA MET A 52 -16.54 -6.29 -17.84
C MET A 52 -15.36 -6.99 -17.16
N SER A 53 -15.31 -7.00 -15.83
CA SER A 53 -14.29 -7.71 -15.06
C SER A 53 -14.30 -9.20 -15.34
N LEU A 54 -15.49 -9.80 -15.41
CA LEU A 54 -15.61 -11.22 -15.72
C LEU A 54 -15.04 -11.55 -17.09
N GLN A 55 -15.32 -10.72 -18.10
CA GLN A 55 -14.80 -10.89 -19.47
C GLN A 55 -13.27 -10.73 -19.52
N VAL A 56 -12.72 -9.72 -18.85
CA VAL A 56 -11.27 -9.48 -18.85
C VAL A 56 -10.52 -10.56 -18.08
N ILE A 57 -11.07 -11.06 -16.97
CA ILE A 57 -10.51 -12.19 -16.23
C ILE A 57 -10.36 -13.41 -17.15
N LEU A 58 -11.38 -13.74 -17.96
CA LEU A 58 -11.30 -14.83 -18.94
C LEU A 58 -10.20 -14.59 -19.99
N LEU A 59 -10.07 -13.35 -20.50
CA LEU A 59 -9.02 -13.00 -21.47
C LEU A 59 -7.62 -13.06 -20.87
N LEU A 60 -7.44 -12.66 -19.60
CA LEU A 60 -6.14 -12.66 -18.93
C LEU A 60 -5.61 -14.06 -18.62
N VAL A 61 -6.49 -15.08 -18.55
CA VAL A 61 -6.09 -16.49 -18.43
C VAL A 61 -5.43 -16.97 -19.73
N ILE A 62 -5.89 -16.47 -20.88
CA ILE A 62 -5.40 -16.87 -22.21
C ILE A 62 -4.17 -16.02 -22.62
N CYS A 63 -4.10 -14.78 -22.13
CA CYS A 63 -3.06 -13.83 -22.53
C CYS A 63 -1.68 -14.18 -21.92
N PRO A 64 -0.62 -14.35 -22.76
CA PRO A 64 0.73 -14.62 -22.27
C PRO A 64 1.30 -13.43 -21.48
N ALA A 65 2.21 -13.72 -20.55
CA ALA A 65 2.87 -12.69 -19.76
C ALA A 65 3.72 -11.76 -20.64
N GLY A 66 3.75 -10.46 -20.30
CA GLY A 66 4.55 -9.46 -21.02
C GLY A 66 3.86 -8.10 -21.13
N SER A 67 4.39 -7.24 -22.00
CA SER A 67 3.92 -5.86 -22.19
C SER A 67 2.46 -5.76 -22.65
N VAL A 68 1.96 -6.71 -23.43
CA VAL A 68 0.56 -6.74 -23.90
C VAL A 68 -0.39 -6.97 -22.73
N LYS A 69 -0.12 -7.97 -21.89
CA LYS A 69 -0.90 -8.23 -20.68
C LYS A 69 -0.93 -7.00 -19.77
N ARG A 70 0.20 -6.30 -19.61
CA ARG A 70 0.27 -5.04 -18.84
C ARG A 70 -0.57 -3.92 -19.43
N PHE A 71 -0.52 -3.74 -20.75
CA PHE A 71 -1.35 -2.74 -21.43
C PHE A 71 -2.84 -3.05 -21.24
N MET A 72 -3.25 -4.30 -21.45
CA MET A 72 -4.62 -4.74 -21.21
C MET A 72 -5.05 -4.50 -19.76
N LEU A 73 -4.18 -4.81 -18.79
CA LEU A 73 -4.42 -4.55 -17.38
C LEU A 73 -4.58 -3.06 -17.09
N ARG A 74 -3.74 -2.19 -17.67
CA ARG A 74 -3.85 -0.73 -17.51
C ARG A 74 -5.17 -0.20 -18.06
N VAL A 75 -5.59 -0.66 -19.24
CA VAL A 75 -6.89 -0.30 -19.83
C VAL A 75 -8.04 -0.80 -18.94
N PHE A 76 -7.98 -2.06 -18.51
CA PHE A 76 -8.98 -2.67 -17.66
C PHE A 76 -9.17 -1.92 -16.34
N PHE A 77 -8.08 -1.65 -15.62
CA PHE A 77 -8.16 -0.89 -14.38
C PHE A 77 -8.61 0.55 -14.61
N GLY A 78 -8.26 1.16 -15.74
CA GLY A 78 -8.85 2.44 -16.17
C GLY A 78 -10.38 2.38 -16.27
N VAL A 79 -10.93 1.31 -16.87
CA VAL A 79 -12.39 1.08 -16.96
C VAL A 79 -13.02 0.83 -15.58
N LEU A 80 -12.31 0.13 -14.69
CA LEU A 80 -12.71 0.00 -13.27
C LEU A 80 -12.62 1.32 -12.50
N GLY A 81 -12.16 2.39 -13.14
CA GLY A 81 -12.02 3.72 -12.54
C GLY A 81 -10.72 3.88 -11.75
N ILE A 82 -9.78 2.95 -11.81
CA ILE A 82 -8.47 3.10 -11.17
C ILE A 82 -7.53 3.82 -12.14
N VAL A 83 -7.13 5.02 -11.76
CA VAL A 83 -6.19 5.84 -12.53
C VAL A 83 -4.90 5.95 -11.73
N VAL A 84 -3.78 5.60 -12.36
CA VAL A 84 -2.46 5.68 -11.74
C VAL A 84 -1.67 6.79 -12.39
N ILE A 85 -1.27 7.78 -11.59
CA ILE A 85 -0.46 8.92 -12.00
C ILE A 85 0.93 8.73 -11.39
N THR A 86 1.96 8.71 -12.23
CA THR A 86 3.36 8.62 -11.78
C THR A 86 4.02 9.99 -11.84
N ASP A 87 4.32 10.56 -10.67
CA ASP A 87 5.13 11.77 -10.58
C ASP A 87 6.61 11.35 -10.56
N SER A 88 7.32 11.63 -11.65
CA SER A 88 8.71 11.21 -11.85
C SER A 88 9.67 12.39 -11.66
N PHE A 89 9.67 12.98 -10.46
CA PHE A 89 10.68 13.99 -10.11
C PHE A 89 12.08 13.37 -10.09
N HIS A 90 12.18 12.09 -9.70
CA HIS A 90 13.37 11.27 -9.83
C HIS A 90 13.14 10.11 -10.79
N ARG A 91 14.16 9.81 -11.60
CA ARG A 91 14.15 8.66 -12.52
C ARG A 91 14.28 7.37 -11.72
N LYS A 92 13.70 6.28 -12.22
CA LYS A 92 13.98 4.92 -11.75
C LYS A 92 15.51 4.72 -11.75
N SER A 93 16.10 4.55 -10.57
CA SER A 93 17.51 4.22 -10.47
C SER A 93 17.72 2.85 -11.10
N SER A 94 18.69 2.71 -12.01
CA SER A 94 18.98 1.39 -12.61
C SER A 94 19.66 0.45 -11.61
N GLN A 95 20.14 0.97 -10.50
CA GLN A 95 20.87 0.22 -9.46
C GLN A 95 19.94 -0.22 -8.32
N THR A 96 18.83 0.48 -8.10
CA THR A 96 17.97 0.20 -6.95
C THR A 96 17.00 -0.96 -7.21
N LYS A 97 17.22 -2.06 -6.50
CA LYS A 97 16.40 -3.29 -6.59
C LYS A 97 15.17 -3.27 -5.70
N ILE A 98 15.17 -2.46 -4.63
CA ILE A 98 14.09 -2.42 -3.63
C ILE A 98 13.46 -1.02 -3.55
N TYR A 99 12.14 -0.99 -3.74
CA TYR A 99 11.29 0.13 -3.41
C TYR A 99 10.64 -0.04 -2.05
N VAL A 100 10.62 1.02 -1.27
CA VAL A 100 9.95 1.07 0.04
C VAL A 100 8.84 2.10 -0.02
N SER A 101 7.61 1.71 0.30
CA SER A 101 6.45 2.60 0.21
C SER A 101 5.58 2.53 1.45
N ASN A 102 4.91 3.64 1.74
CA ASN A 102 3.78 3.63 2.67
C ASN A 102 2.63 2.76 2.14
N ARG A 103 1.69 2.40 3.03
CA ARG A 103 0.54 1.54 2.70
C ARG A 103 -0.78 2.28 2.83
N VAL A 104 -1.51 2.38 1.71
CA VAL A 104 -2.76 3.15 1.62
C VAL A 104 -3.97 2.26 1.37
N SER A 105 -3.78 1.12 0.70
CA SER A 105 -4.89 0.23 0.38
C SER A 105 -4.44 -1.22 0.13
N LEU A 106 -5.41 -2.10 -0.06
CA LEU A 106 -5.15 -3.47 -0.50
C LEU A 106 -4.81 -3.56 -1.99
N LEU A 107 -5.08 -2.51 -2.78
CA LEU A 107 -4.83 -2.45 -4.22
C LEU A 107 -3.43 -1.92 -4.56
N ASP A 108 -2.62 -1.58 -3.55
CA ASP A 108 -1.29 -0.98 -3.75
C ASP A 108 -0.40 -1.86 -4.63
N HIS A 109 -0.49 -3.18 -4.50
CA HIS A 109 0.24 -4.14 -5.35
C HIS A 109 -0.12 -4.03 -6.85
N VAL A 110 -1.39 -3.74 -7.17
CA VAL A 110 -1.84 -3.49 -8.54
C VAL A 110 -1.26 -2.17 -9.03
N VAL A 111 -1.31 -1.12 -8.20
CA VAL A 111 -0.80 0.21 -8.52
C VAL A 111 0.69 0.16 -8.83
N PHE A 112 1.47 -0.52 -8.00
CA PHE A 112 2.90 -0.71 -8.20
C PHE A 112 3.22 -1.48 -9.48
N TYR A 113 2.50 -2.56 -9.77
CA TYR A 113 2.67 -3.29 -11.02
C TYR A 113 2.36 -2.42 -12.25
N LEU A 114 1.29 -1.63 -12.20
CA LEU A 114 0.90 -0.73 -13.31
C LEU A 114 1.83 0.46 -13.49
N ALA A 115 2.44 0.97 -12.41
CA ALA A 115 3.30 2.16 -12.42
C ALA A 115 4.77 1.85 -12.70
N LEU A 116 5.33 0.84 -12.03
CA LEU A 116 6.78 0.66 -11.90
C LEU A 116 7.28 -0.69 -12.40
N ASP A 117 6.36 -1.58 -12.75
CA ASP A 117 6.64 -2.95 -13.16
C ASP A 117 7.48 -3.71 -12.13
N CYS A 118 6.99 -3.72 -10.89
CA CYS A 118 7.65 -4.37 -9.76
C CYS A 118 6.80 -5.48 -9.14
N ILE A 119 7.48 -6.40 -8.47
CA ILE A 119 6.85 -7.47 -7.70
C ILE A 119 6.60 -6.93 -6.29
N THR A 120 5.36 -6.97 -5.83
CA THR A 120 5.05 -6.55 -4.45
C THR A 120 5.29 -7.71 -3.50
N VAL A 121 6.06 -7.47 -2.43
CA VAL A 121 6.30 -8.41 -1.33
C VAL A 121 5.56 -7.91 -0.10
N SER A 122 4.70 -8.76 0.48
CA SER A 122 3.95 -8.43 1.69
C SER A 122 4.12 -9.52 2.73
N SER A 123 4.35 -9.11 3.98
CA SER A 123 4.17 -9.96 5.15
C SER A 123 2.69 -9.94 5.57
N GLY A 124 2.10 -11.10 5.83
CA GLY A 124 0.72 -11.20 6.34
C GLY A 124 -0.41 -11.10 5.31
N GLY A 125 -1.57 -11.64 5.70
CA GLY A 125 -2.66 -12.06 4.82
C GLY A 125 -3.42 -10.93 4.13
N VAL A 126 -3.08 -10.67 2.86
CA VAL A 126 -4.02 -10.08 1.91
C VAL A 126 -4.42 -11.15 0.91
N ALA A 127 -5.39 -11.98 1.28
CA ALA A 127 -6.04 -12.88 0.34
C ALA A 127 -7.01 -12.08 -0.54
N ALA A 128 -6.50 -11.48 -1.62
CA ALA A 128 -7.34 -11.06 -2.74
C ALA A 128 -7.28 -12.17 -3.82
N PRO A 129 -7.87 -13.35 -3.60
CA PRO A 129 -7.43 -14.61 -4.21
C PRO A 129 -7.40 -14.55 -5.74
N LEU A 130 -8.33 -13.78 -6.32
CA LEU A 130 -8.43 -13.56 -7.75
C LEU A 130 -7.32 -12.67 -8.31
N LEU A 131 -6.88 -11.63 -7.59
CA LEU A 131 -5.85 -10.70 -8.06
C LEU A 131 -4.45 -11.34 -8.02
N HIS A 132 -4.16 -12.18 -7.02
CA HIS A 132 -2.85 -12.88 -6.93
C HIS A 132 -2.54 -13.78 -8.13
N PHE A 133 -3.57 -14.26 -8.84
CA PHE A 133 -3.38 -15.04 -10.05
C PHE A 133 -2.86 -14.19 -11.23
N PHE A 134 -3.19 -12.89 -11.26
CA PHE A 134 -2.89 -12.02 -12.38
C PHE A 134 -1.70 -11.09 -12.15
N PHE A 135 -1.42 -10.72 -10.89
CA PHE A 135 -0.31 -9.83 -10.54
C PHE A 135 0.80 -10.61 -9.83
N PRO A 136 2.07 -10.41 -10.20
CA PRO A 136 3.18 -11.00 -9.48
C PRO A 136 3.23 -10.40 -8.07
N HIS A 137 2.86 -11.23 -7.10
CA HIS A 137 2.88 -10.89 -5.70
C HIS A 137 3.51 -12.06 -4.93
N ARG A 138 4.48 -11.75 -4.09
CA ARG A 138 5.13 -12.74 -3.21
C ARG A 138 4.63 -12.51 -1.79
N ARG A 139 4.00 -13.53 -1.23
CA ARG A 139 3.63 -13.53 0.17
C ARG A 139 4.71 -14.22 0.96
N LEU A 140 5.16 -13.55 2.01
CA LEU A 140 6.02 -14.14 3.01
C LEU A 140 5.13 -14.77 4.09
N ALA A 141 5.45 -16.00 4.47
CA ALA A 141 4.67 -16.77 5.43
C ALA A 141 4.92 -16.31 6.87
N SER A 142 6.14 -15.81 7.15
CA SER A 142 6.47 -15.36 8.51
C SER A 142 5.87 -14.01 8.87
N ARG A 143 5.81 -13.75 10.17
CA ARG A 143 5.46 -12.45 10.78
C ARG A 143 6.63 -11.83 11.54
N SER A 144 7.70 -12.59 11.77
CA SER A 144 8.91 -12.10 12.43
C SER A 144 9.81 -11.38 11.41
N PRO A 145 10.33 -10.18 11.71
CA PRO A 145 11.27 -9.47 10.83
C PRO A 145 12.47 -10.33 10.39
N ASP A 146 13.02 -11.14 11.29
CA ASP A 146 14.21 -11.96 11.01
C ASP A 146 13.91 -13.09 10.02
N ASP A 147 12.77 -13.76 10.19
CA ASP A 147 12.33 -14.81 9.28
C ASP A 147 11.93 -14.25 7.90
N LEU A 148 11.31 -13.06 7.88
CA LEU A 148 10.95 -12.36 6.65
C LEU A 148 12.21 -12.04 5.82
N GLU A 149 13.28 -11.61 6.49
CA GLU A 149 14.57 -11.38 5.85
C GLU A 149 15.13 -12.68 5.25
N ILE A 150 15.11 -13.78 6.00
CA ILE A 150 15.61 -15.09 5.55
C ILE A 150 14.79 -15.61 4.36
N GLU A 151 13.46 -15.48 4.41
CA GLU A 151 12.56 -15.93 3.34
C GLU A 151 12.73 -15.07 2.07
N ALA A 152 12.90 -13.76 2.23
CA ALA A 152 13.18 -12.86 1.10
C ALA A 152 14.55 -13.12 0.46
N LYS A 153 15.60 -13.36 1.25
CA LYS A 153 16.95 -13.72 0.74
C LYS A 153 16.99 -15.02 -0.06
N LYS A 154 16.06 -15.94 0.19
CA LYS A 154 15.94 -17.20 -0.57
C LYS A 154 15.33 -17.02 -1.96
N MET A 155 14.77 -15.86 -2.29
CA MET A 155 14.17 -15.65 -3.59
C MET A 155 15.26 -15.56 -4.67
N PRO A 156 15.05 -16.22 -5.84
CA PRO A 156 16.06 -16.32 -6.90
C PRO A 156 16.49 -14.97 -7.47
N GLU A 157 15.70 -13.92 -7.30
CA GLU A 157 15.99 -12.57 -7.76
C GLU A 157 16.93 -11.79 -6.82
N PHE A 158 17.11 -12.24 -5.56
CA PHE A 158 18.10 -11.73 -4.60
C PHE A 158 19.40 -12.55 -4.60
N ASP A 159 19.43 -13.65 -5.35
CA ASP A 159 20.62 -14.47 -5.53
C ASP A 159 21.57 -13.81 -6.54
N GLU A 160 22.60 -13.13 -6.04
CA GLU A 160 23.61 -12.44 -6.85
C GLU A 160 24.34 -13.37 -7.82
N SER A 161 24.36 -14.68 -7.55
CA SER A 161 24.99 -15.69 -8.41
C SER A 161 24.19 -16.00 -9.69
N ARG A 162 22.92 -15.60 -9.76
CA ARG A 162 22.00 -15.82 -10.89
C ARG A 162 21.73 -14.57 -11.73
N SER A 163 22.67 -13.64 -11.75
CA SER A 163 22.65 -12.36 -12.46
C SER A 163 22.15 -12.47 -13.91
N THR A 164 20.84 -12.35 -14.08
CA THR A 164 20.20 -12.11 -15.37
C THR A 164 20.12 -10.61 -15.58
N GLU A 165 20.38 -10.17 -16.82
CA GLU A 165 20.53 -8.76 -17.22
C GLU A 165 19.29 -7.86 -16.96
N THR A 166 18.16 -8.43 -16.50
CA THR A 166 16.94 -7.70 -16.17
C THR A 166 16.42 -8.08 -14.79
N VAL A 167 16.95 -7.44 -13.74
CA VAL A 167 16.43 -7.61 -12.37
C VAL A 167 15.11 -6.84 -12.25
N VAL A 168 14.01 -7.57 -12.04
CA VAL A 168 12.70 -6.97 -11.76
C VAL A 168 12.74 -6.42 -10.33
N PRO A 169 12.45 -5.12 -10.10
CA PRO A 169 12.51 -4.55 -8.77
C PRO A 169 11.37 -5.05 -7.87
N PHE A 170 11.59 -4.98 -6.56
CA PHE A 170 10.61 -5.33 -5.54
C PHE A 170 10.00 -4.08 -4.92
N ALA A 171 8.69 -4.11 -4.64
CA ALA A 171 8.03 -3.11 -3.80
C ALA A 171 7.67 -3.74 -2.46
N ILE A 172 8.16 -3.15 -1.38
CA ILE A 172 7.97 -3.63 -0.02
C ILE A 172 7.26 -2.54 0.79
N GLN A 173 6.24 -2.94 1.54
CA GLN A 173 5.50 -2.06 2.43
C GLN A 173 5.81 -2.46 3.89
N PRO A 174 6.61 -1.67 4.63
CA PRO A 174 6.98 -1.98 6.00
C PRO A 174 5.83 -1.83 7.00
N GLU A 175 4.72 -1.20 6.60
CA GLU A 175 3.52 -1.00 7.41
C GLU A 175 2.63 -2.26 7.46
N PRO A 176 2.20 -2.71 8.66
CA PRO A 176 1.39 -3.91 8.79
C PRO A 176 -0.06 -3.72 8.30
N LEU A 177 -0.58 -2.50 8.37
CA LEU A 177 -1.94 -2.15 7.98
C LEU A 177 -1.95 -0.86 7.15
N PRO A 178 -2.93 -0.69 6.23
CA PRO A 178 -3.13 0.57 5.54
C PRO A 178 -3.48 1.70 6.50
N THR A 179 -2.83 2.84 6.35
CA THR A 179 -3.08 4.06 7.13
C THR A 179 -3.86 5.09 6.32
N ASN A 180 -4.40 6.10 7.00
CA ASN A 180 -5.19 7.14 6.32
C ASN A 180 -4.35 8.16 5.55
N GLY A 181 -3.01 8.12 5.70
CA GLY A 181 -2.08 9.02 5.03
C GLY A 181 -2.34 10.51 5.29
N SER A 182 -2.91 10.85 6.45
CA SER A 182 -3.30 12.23 6.78
C SER A 182 -2.80 12.75 8.14
N HIS A 183 -2.52 11.86 9.10
CA HIS A 183 -2.02 12.25 10.41
C HIS A 183 -0.56 11.86 10.60
N SER A 184 -0.26 10.56 10.58
CA SER A 184 1.08 10.02 10.78
C SER A 184 1.26 8.73 9.99
N LEU A 185 2.51 8.27 9.89
CA LEU A 185 2.83 6.92 9.39
C LEU A 185 2.89 5.94 10.55
N PHE A 186 2.60 4.68 10.25
CA PHE A 186 2.90 3.59 11.16
C PHE A 186 4.41 3.44 11.34
N GLN A 187 4.88 2.96 12.49
CA GLN A 187 6.32 2.69 12.66
C GLN A 187 6.79 1.59 11.69
N PHE A 188 7.80 1.91 10.88
CA PHE A 188 8.28 0.96 9.88
C PHE A 188 9.00 -0.22 10.53
N SER A 189 8.75 -1.42 9.99
CA SER A 189 9.63 -2.55 10.20
C SER A 189 10.95 -2.34 9.44
N ASP A 190 12.04 -2.85 9.99
CA ASP A 190 13.41 -2.61 9.50
C ASP A 190 13.89 -3.66 8.50
N TRP A 191 13.27 -4.84 8.46
CA TRP A 191 13.64 -5.93 7.55
C TRP A 191 13.80 -5.53 6.07
N PRO A 192 12.99 -4.62 5.47
CA PRO A 192 13.20 -4.24 4.06
C PRO A 192 14.53 -3.52 3.85
N CYS A 193 14.94 -2.74 4.85
CA CYS A 193 16.19 -1.99 4.85
C CYS A 193 17.38 -2.85 5.29
N ARG A 194 17.16 -4.04 5.87
CA ARG A 194 18.20 -5.04 6.11
C ARG A 194 18.57 -5.83 4.84
N LEU A 195 17.62 -5.97 3.91
CA LEU A 195 17.78 -6.76 2.68
C LEU A 195 18.69 -6.13 1.62
N ALA A 196 18.72 -4.80 1.52
CA ALA A 196 19.56 -4.09 0.57
C ALA A 196 20.25 -2.90 1.22
N THR A 197 21.40 -2.52 0.67
CA THR A 197 22.11 -1.28 0.99
C THR A 197 21.42 -0.07 0.38
N ASP A 198 20.79 -0.24 -0.78
CA ASP A 198 20.18 0.85 -1.54
C ASP A 198 18.67 0.62 -1.69
N VAL A 199 17.89 1.59 -1.22
CA VAL A 199 16.44 1.57 -1.26
C VAL A 199 15.91 2.85 -1.87
N GLN A 200 14.85 2.77 -2.67
CA GLN A 200 14.22 3.95 -3.24
C GLN A 200 12.83 4.14 -2.61
N PRO A 201 12.62 5.20 -1.82
CA PRO A 201 11.33 5.46 -1.21
C PRO A 201 10.28 5.90 -2.24
N ILE A 202 9.03 5.49 -2.01
CA ILE A 202 7.88 5.86 -2.83
C ILE A 202 6.78 6.42 -1.93
N ALA A 203 6.37 7.66 -2.20
CA ALA A 203 5.18 8.22 -1.58
C ALA A 203 3.95 7.85 -2.41
N LEU A 204 3.11 7.00 -1.84
CA LEU A 204 1.83 6.59 -2.40
C LEU A 204 0.70 7.41 -1.76
N THR A 205 -0.11 8.04 -2.60
CA THR A 205 -1.33 8.75 -2.19
C THR A 205 -2.50 8.32 -3.04
N ALA A 206 -3.70 8.36 -2.46
CA ALA A 206 -4.91 7.99 -3.18
C ALA A 206 -6.06 8.92 -2.85
N ARG A 207 -6.85 9.26 -3.87
CA ARG A 207 -8.02 10.13 -3.74
C ARG A 207 -9.21 9.57 -4.49
N ARG A 208 -10.40 9.76 -3.91
CA ARG A 208 -11.69 9.47 -4.52
C ARG A 208 -12.55 10.74 -4.52
N PRO A 209 -13.45 10.91 -5.51
CA PRO A 209 -14.45 11.96 -5.48
C PRO A 209 -15.40 11.76 -4.31
N PHE A 210 -16.17 12.80 -4.00
CA PHE A 210 -17.13 12.83 -2.89
C PHE A 210 -16.50 12.62 -1.51
N GLY A 211 -15.17 12.74 -1.35
CA GLY A 211 -14.51 12.57 -0.06
C GLY A 211 -14.60 11.15 0.52
N ILE A 212 -14.94 10.16 -0.30
CA ILE A 212 -15.07 8.76 0.12
C ILE A 212 -13.68 8.20 0.47
N LYS A 213 -13.56 7.61 1.65
CA LYS A 213 -12.29 7.02 2.09
C LYS A 213 -12.00 5.69 1.39
N LEU A 214 -10.72 5.39 1.17
CA LEU A 214 -10.31 4.19 0.43
C LEU A 214 -10.62 2.91 1.19
N THR A 215 -10.10 2.85 2.40
CA THR A 215 -10.24 1.76 3.36
C THR A 215 -10.50 2.36 4.75
N THR A 216 -11.07 1.55 5.63
CA THR A 216 -11.42 1.90 7.00
C THR A 216 -10.96 0.78 7.93
N VAL A 217 -10.74 1.04 9.22
CA VAL A 217 -10.24 0.00 10.14
C VAL A 217 -11.11 -1.26 10.13
N TYR A 218 -12.42 -1.07 10.02
CA TYR A 218 -13.41 -2.14 10.08
C TYR A 218 -13.86 -2.64 8.70
N SER A 219 -13.29 -2.16 7.59
CA SER A 219 -13.74 -2.63 6.28
C SER A 219 -13.19 -4.00 5.93
N SER A 220 -14.08 -4.85 5.43
CA SER A 220 -13.68 -6.06 4.73
C SER A 220 -13.14 -5.73 3.33
N GLN A 221 -12.35 -6.64 2.79
CA GLN A 221 -11.76 -6.51 1.44
C GLN A 221 -12.84 -6.45 0.35
N TRP A 222 -13.93 -7.20 0.52
CA TRP A 222 -15.09 -7.17 -0.38
C TRP A 222 -15.79 -5.81 -0.35
N TRP A 223 -15.84 -5.17 0.82
CA TRP A 223 -16.38 -3.83 0.94
C TRP A 223 -15.50 -2.80 0.23
N ASP A 224 -14.18 -2.90 0.39
CA ASP A 224 -13.23 -2.06 -0.35
C ASP A 224 -13.31 -2.24 -1.86
N LEU A 225 -13.51 -3.48 -2.31
CA LEU A 225 -13.73 -3.80 -3.72
C LEU A 225 -15.04 -3.19 -4.24
N PHE A 226 -16.15 -3.37 -3.51
CA PHE A 226 -17.43 -2.77 -3.87
C PHE A 226 -17.31 -1.26 -4.06
N TRP A 227 -16.69 -0.55 -3.10
CA TRP A 227 -16.49 0.89 -3.22
C TRP A 227 -15.56 1.29 -4.36
N THR A 228 -14.59 0.46 -4.70
CA THR A 228 -13.72 0.69 -5.87
C THR A 228 -14.53 0.62 -7.17
N LEU A 229 -15.47 -0.33 -7.27
CA LEU A 229 -16.34 -0.49 -8.45
C LEU A 229 -17.46 0.55 -8.51
N PHE A 230 -17.96 0.99 -7.36
CA PHE A 230 -19.06 1.94 -7.24
C PHE A 230 -18.65 3.38 -7.49
N VAL A 231 -17.48 3.80 -6.98
CA VAL A 231 -16.99 5.17 -7.15
C VAL A 231 -16.55 5.39 -8.59
N PRO A 232 -16.85 6.54 -9.21
CA PRO A 232 -16.57 6.73 -10.63
C PRO A 232 -15.08 6.66 -10.94
N THR A 233 -14.21 7.17 -10.06
CA THR A 233 -12.76 7.09 -10.23
C THR A 233 -12.02 7.06 -8.89
N THR A 234 -11.02 6.20 -8.75
CA THR A 234 -10.00 6.22 -7.70
C THR A 234 -8.67 6.58 -8.34
N VAL A 235 -8.11 7.73 -7.96
CA VAL A 235 -6.83 8.19 -8.50
C VAL A 235 -5.73 7.90 -7.49
N PHE A 236 -4.79 7.04 -7.88
CA PHE A 236 -3.55 6.81 -7.17
C PHE A 236 -2.46 7.69 -7.77
N ARG A 237 -1.67 8.33 -6.90
CA ARG A 237 -0.48 9.08 -7.28
C ARG A 237 0.73 8.44 -6.63
N VAL A 238 1.67 8.05 -7.48
CA VAL A 238 2.92 7.37 -7.14
C VAL A 238 4.03 8.39 -7.35
N LYS A 239 4.67 8.85 -6.29
CA LYS A 239 5.80 9.78 -6.37
C LYS A 239 7.09 9.07 -5.94
N LEU A 240 8.06 9.01 -6.85
CA LEU A 240 9.38 8.46 -6.58
C LEU A 240 10.24 9.51 -5.87
N LEU A 241 10.79 9.16 -4.72
CA LEU A 241 11.75 9.98 -3.98
C LEU A 241 13.18 9.65 -4.40
N ALA A 242 14.13 10.46 -3.93
CA ALA A 242 15.55 10.24 -4.17
C ALA A 242 15.99 8.88 -3.57
N PRO A 243 16.78 8.07 -4.31
CA PRO A 243 17.37 6.84 -3.77
C PRO A 243 18.17 7.12 -2.51
N MET A 244 18.11 6.20 -1.55
CA MET A 244 18.84 6.26 -0.29
C MET A 244 19.77 5.06 -0.19
N GLU A 245 21.06 5.35 -0.07
CA GLU A 245 22.10 4.37 0.21
C GLU A 245 22.40 4.36 1.71
N ARG A 246 22.74 3.18 2.23
CA ARG A 246 23.15 3.00 3.61
C ARG A 246 24.48 3.72 3.88
N ARG A 247 24.51 4.54 4.94
CA ARG A 247 25.71 5.27 5.37
C ARG A 247 26.69 4.33 6.10
N GLU A 248 27.95 4.72 6.16
CA GLU A 248 28.97 3.97 6.91
C GLU A 248 28.59 3.85 8.40
N GLY A 249 28.50 2.62 8.90
CA GLY A 249 28.09 2.32 10.28
C GLY A 249 26.59 2.42 10.56
N GLU A 250 25.75 2.71 9.55
CA GLU A 250 24.30 2.74 9.69
C GLU A 250 23.72 1.33 9.70
N ASP A 251 22.88 1.01 10.68
CA ASP A 251 22.13 -0.24 10.72
C ASP A 251 20.84 -0.16 9.87
N GLY A 252 20.27 -1.32 9.49
CA GLY A 252 19.00 -1.39 8.75
C GLY A 252 17.84 -0.67 9.45
N GLY A 253 17.83 -0.66 10.78
CA GLY A 253 16.84 0.11 11.55
C GLY A 253 16.97 1.63 11.37
N GLN A 254 18.20 2.15 11.35
CA GLN A 254 18.46 3.58 11.14
C GLN A 254 18.15 4.01 9.70
N LEU A 255 18.47 3.17 8.71
CA LEU A 255 18.07 3.39 7.32
C LEU A 255 16.53 3.42 7.20
N SER A 256 15.83 2.50 7.86
CA SER A 256 14.36 2.45 7.85
C SER A 256 13.74 3.72 8.44
N GLN A 257 14.30 4.24 9.55
CA GLN A 257 13.86 5.51 10.14
C GLN A 257 14.06 6.68 9.18
N ARG A 258 15.22 6.78 8.53
CA ARG A 258 15.50 7.83 7.54
C ARG A 258 14.56 7.77 6.33
N VAL A 259 14.23 6.57 5.87
CA VAL A 259 13.23 6.35 4.81
C VAL A 259 11.84 6.80 5.27
N GLN A 260 11.44 6.44 6.49
CA GLN A 260 10.17 6.86 7.08
C GLN A 260 10.09 8.38 7.24
N GLU A 261 11.16 9.04 7.68
CA GLU A 261 11.26 10.49 7.80
C GLU A 261 11.07 11.19 6.45
N SER A 262 11.74 10.70 5.41
CA SER A 262 11.59 11.28 4.06
C SER A 262 10.18 11.13 3.50
N LEU A 263 9.54 9.97 3.72
CA LEU A 263 8.14 9.77 3.33
C LEU A 263 7.19 10.66 4.12
N ARG A 264 7.46 10.84 5.42
CA ARG A 264 6.68 11.74 6.29
C ARG A 264 6.78 13.18 5.82
N GLU A 265 7.98 13.66 5.47
CA GLU A 265 8.18 15.01 4.94
C GLU A 265 7.44 15.23 3.62
N GLU A 266 7.56 14.27 2.69
CA GLU A 266 6.86 14.35 1.41
C GLU A 266 5.33 14.34 1.57
N LEU A 267 4.81 13.47 2.43
CA LEU A 267 3.38 13.34 2.70
C LEU A 267 2.84 14.44 3.64
N LYS A 268 3.71 15.29 4.18
CA LYS A 268 3.40 16.37 5.15
C LYS A 268 2.70 15.84 6.41
N LEU A 269 3.20 14.74 6.96
CA LEU A 269 2.62 14.05 8.11
C LEU A 269 3.32 14.43 9.42
N GLN A 270 2.61 14.27 10.53
CA GLN A 270 3.16 14.41 11.88
C GLN A 270 3.97 13.17 12.29
N GLU A 271 4.87 13.38 13.25
CA GLU A 271 5.63 12.29 13.86
C GLU A 271 4.74 11.48 14.80
N SER A 272 4.83 10.16 14.72
CA SER A 272 4.14 9.27 15.65
C SER A 272 4.82 7.90 15.65
N GLN A 273 4.93 7.28 16.82
CA GLN A 273 5.52 5.95 17.01
C GLN A 273 4.44 4.92 17.37
N VAL A 274 3.41 4.83 16.53
CA VAL A 274 2.34 3.84 16.72
C VAL A 274 2.83 2.48 16.21
N THR A 275 2.81 1.48 17.10
CA THR A 275 3.13 0.08 16.84
C THR A 275 1.87 -0.78 16.71
N MET A 276 2.05 -2.02 16.22
CA MET A 276 0.93 -2.97 16.05
C MET A 276 0.33 -3.40 17.39
N ASP A 277 1.13 -3.44 18.44
CA ASP A 277 0.66 -3.77 19.78
C ASP A 277 -0.31 -2.69 20.31
N ASN A 278 -0.03 -1.42 20.03
CA ASN A 278 -0.94 -0.32 20.38
C ASN A 278 -2.28 -0.45 19.63
N VAL A 279 -2.24 -0.79 18.33
CA VAL A 279 -3.45 -0.96 17.52
C VAL A 279 -4.26 -2.19 17.94
N THR A 280 -3.62 -3.31 18.24
CA THR A 280 -4.32 -4.52 18.70
C THR A 280 -4.93 -4.33 20.09
N ALA A 281 -4.25 -3.59 20.98
CA ALA A 281 -4.82 -3.20 22.27
C ALA A 281 -6.05 -2.31 22.07
N TRP A 282 -5.97 -1.31 21.19
CA TRP A 282 -7.11 -0.44 20.86
C TRP A 282 -8.28 -1.23 20.27
N LEU A 283 -8.05 -2.11 19.29
CA LEU A 283 -9.11 -2.92 18.68
C LEU A 283 -9.83 -3.85 19.66
N LYS A 284 -9.14 -4.36 20.68
CA LYS A 284 -9.74 -5.22 21.73
C LYS A 284 -10.66 -4.46 22.68
N VAL A 285 -10.48 -3.14 22.83
CA VAL A 285 -11.34 -2.32 23.70
C VAL A 285 -12.69 -2.01 23.04
N TRP A 286 -12.75 -2.04 21.71
CA TRP A 286 -13.93 -1.69 20.92
C TRP A 286 -14.72 -2.89 20.36
N ASN A 287 -14.28 -4.12 20.64
CA ASN A 287 -14.98 -5.37 20.36
C ASN A 287 -15.51 -5.98 21.66
#